data_AF-A0AAW0GEG2-F1
#
_entry.id   AF-A0AAW0GEG2-F1
#
_cell.length_a   1.000
_cell.length_b   1.000
_cell.length_c   1.000
_cell.angle_alpha   90.00
_cell.angle_beta   90.00
_cell.angle_gamma   90.00
#
_symmetry.space_group_name_H-M   'P 1'
#
loop_
_entity.id
_entity.type
_entity.pdbx_description
1 polymer ?
#
loop_
_entity_poly.entity_id
_entity_poly.type
_entity_poly.pdbx_seq_one_letter_code
_entity_poly.pdbx_strand_id
1 'polypeptide(L)'
;MGDRNLCPSFELIPLSTEAKNNTSSGYKLQPGITVYAQSARRNSVCDWPLMDFFIEWRPDEDFDCYYEASVNDRILDDSCEQAFQMRGRMFTYAAQLMDCQHRLFVFAVDMFGSYARLYRFDPSCIVVSDLIEYQRDPQLLDQFFARYSALSRVQRGYDPTVTPATNAEKVLFWAHVKEYLERAKKENLRTHPDVVVGKDEYSKSLRCKP
;
A
#
# COMPACT_ATOMS: atom_id res chain seq x y z
N MET A 1 -9.13 19.51 -23.47
CA MET A 1 -9.44 19.20 -22.06
C MET A 1 -8.43 19.94 -21.23
N GLY A 2 -8.87 20.93 -20.45
CA GLY A 2 -7.98 21.80 -19.67
C GLY A 2 -7.26 21.02 -18.57
N ASP A 3 -6.02 21.43 -18.33
CA ASP A 3 -5.05 20.95 -17.36
C ASP A 3 -5.58 21.11 -15.91
N ARG A 4 -6.60 20.33 -15.55
CA ARG A 4 -7.12 20.26 -14.19
C ARG A 4 -6.26 19.26 -13.43
N ASN A 5 -5.40 19.77 -12.56
CA ASN A 5 -4.71 18.95 -11.58
C ASN A 5 -5.75 18.39 -10.59
N LEU A 6 -6.27 17.20 -10.89
CA LEU A 6 -7.31 16.53 -10.10
C LEU A 6 -6.80 16.05 -8.74
N CYS A 7 -5.49 15.99 -8.54
CA CYS A 7 -4.88 15.49 -7.33
C CYS A 7 -3.66 16.34 -6.92
N PRO A 8 -3.85 17.65 -6.63
CA PRO A 8 -2.74 18.60 -6.53
C PRO A 8 -1.78 18.32 -5.38
N SER A 9 -2.24 17.64 -4.32
CA SER A 9 -1.41 17.25 -3.17
C SER A 9 -0.52 16.04 -3.45
N PHE A 10 -0.63 15.40 -4.62
CA PHE A 10 -0.06 14.10 -4.90
C PHE A 10 0.70 14.04 -6.23
N GLU A 11 1.73 13.21 -6.25
CA GLU A 11 2.51 12.84 -7.43
C GLU A 11 2.16 11.39 -7.80
N LEU A 12 1.70 11.17 -9.04
CA LEU A 12 1.39 9.86 -9.59
C LEU A 12 2.55 9.39 -10.47
N ILE A 13 3.02 8.17 -10.21
CA ILE A 13 4.28 7.68 -10.79
C ILE A 13 4.03 6.37 -11.48
N PRO A 14 3.93 6.39 -12.82
CA PRO A 14 3.80 5.17 -13.58
C PRO A 14 5.08 4.37 -13.43
N LEU A 15 4.90 3.10 -13.16
CA LEU A 15 5.95 2.17 -12.87
C LEU A 15 6.19 1.34 -14.13
N SER A 16 7.26 1.62 -14.87
CA SER A 16 7.64 0.82 -16.04
C SER A 16 7.99 -0.61 -15.61
N THR A 17 7.85 -1.57 -16.51
CA THR A 17 8.10 -3.01 -16.30
C THR A 17 9.51 -3.35 -15.77
N GLU A 18 10.40 -2.38 -15.56
CA GLU A 18 11.81 -2.54 -15.20
C GLU A 18 12.15 -2.42 -13.70
N ALA A 19 11.21 -2.26 -12.77
CA ALA A 19 11.62 -2.18 -11.35
C ALA A 19 12.24 -3.51 -10.87
N LYS A 20 13.33 -3.37 -10.10
CA LYS A 20 14.08 -4.47 -9.50
C LYS A 20 13.32 -5.06 -8.31
N ASN A 21 13.58 -6.34 -8.00
CA ASN A 21 13.03 -7.03 -6.82
C ASN A 21 13.18 -6.15 -5.57
N ASN A 22 12.09 -5.91 -4.86
CA ASN A 22 12.02 -4.92 -3.78
C ASN A 22 11.51 -5.50 -2.44
N THR A 23 11.39 -6.82 -2.34
CA THR A 23 10.99 -7.50 -1.10
C THR A 23 12.02 -8.54 -0.67
N SER A 24 12.08 -8.79 0.65
CA SER A 24 12.87 -9.86 1.25
C SER A 24 12.47 -11.26 0.76
N SER A 25 11.23 -11.40 0.26
CA SER A 25 10.68 -12.65 -0.28
C SER A 25 11.13 -12.97 -1.72
N GLY A 26 11.79 -12.03 -2.41
CA GLY A 26 12.20 -12.19 -3.81
C GLY A 26 11.09 -11.95 -4.85
N TYR A 27 9.84 -11.76 -4.43
CA TYR A 27 8.75 -11.36 -5.32
C TYR A 27 8.83 -9.87 -5.68
N LYS A 28 8.51 -9.57 -6.94
CA LYS A 28 8.39 -8.21 -7.46
C LYS A 28 7.02 -7.66 -7.09
N LEU A 29 6.95 -6.91 -5.99
CA LEU A 29 5.74 -6.17 -5.64
C LEU A 29 5.80 -4.78 -6.28
N GLN A 30 5.11 -4.62 -7.41
CA GLN A 30 5.11 -3.37 -8.14
C GLN A 30 3.70 -3.09 -8.68
N PRO A 31 2.96 -2.17 -8.05
CA PRO A 31 1.71 -1.67 -8.63
C PRO A 31 1.97 -0.94 -9.96
N GLY A 32 0.97 -0.88 -10.83
CA GLY A 32 1.08 -0.16 -12.12
C GLY A 32 1.43 1.32 -11.98
N ILE A 33 0.86 2.00 -10.99
CA ILE A 33 1.14 3.41 -10.65
C ILE A 33 1.18 3.53 -9.13
N THR A 34 2.18 4.24 -8.63
CA THR A 34 2.31 4.55 -7.20
C THR A 34 2.04 6.02 -6.94
N VAL A 35 1.34 6.30 -5.84
CA VAL A 35 0.88 7.65 -5.52
C VAL A 35 1.52 8.11 -4.22
N TYR A 36 2.13 9.29 -4.24
CA TYR A 36 2.88 9.85 -3.11
C TYR A 36 2.47 11.28 -2.85
N ALA A 37 2.52 11.72 -1.59
CA ALA A 37 2.38 13.14 -1.29
C ALA A 37 3.46 13.93 -2.05
N GLN A 38 3.12 15.09 -2.62
CA GLN A 38 4.05 15.90 -3.41
C GLN A 38 5.30 16.33 -2.62
N SER A 39 5.18 16.41 -1.29
CA SER A 39 6.29 16.73 -0.38
C SER A 39 7.20 15.52 -0.06
N ALA A 40 6.85 14.31 -0.49
CA ALA A 40 7.58 13.10 -0.16
C ALA A 40 8.94 13.06 -0.88
N ARG A 41 10.02 12.89 -0.11
CA ARG A 41 11.37 12.73 -0.66
C ARG A 41 11.68 11.25 -0.81
N ARG A 42 11.56 10.76 -2.04
CA ARG A 42 11.66 9.35 -2.38
C ARG A 42 13.04 9.02 -2.94
N ASN A 43 13.51 7.81 -2.68
CA ASN A 43 14.75 7.28 -3.27
C ASN A 43 14.49 6.22 -4.34
N SER A 44 13.23 5.84 -4.53
CA SER A 44 12.76 4.80 -5.45
C SER A 44 11.42 5.18 -6.06
N VAL A 45 11.13 4.60 -7.22
CA VAL A 45 9.81 4.65 -7.86
C VAL A 45 8.77 3.84 -7.07
N CYS A 46 9.20 2.86 -6.28
CA CYS A 46 8.37 2.07 -5.38
C CYS A 46 8.97 2.13 -3.97
N ASP A 47 8.42 3.02 -3.13
CA ASP A 47 8.86 3.29 -1.75
C ASP A 47 7.67 3.10 -0.80
N TRP A 48 7.45 1.85 -0.37
CA TRP A 48 6.28 1.45 0.42
C TRP A 48 6.05 2.30 1.69
N PRO A 49 7.08 2.68 2.48
CA PRO A 49 6.91 3.56 3.63
C PRO A 49 6.42 4.98 3.31
N LEU A 50 6.54 5.45 2.07
CA LEU A 50 6.15 6.80 1.65
C LEU A 50 4.89 6.86 0.79
N MET A 51 4.48 5.73 0.21
CA MET A 51 3.34 5.63 -0.71
C MET A 51 2.00 5.87 0.01
N ASP A 52 1.13 6.72 -0.54
CA ASP A 52 -0.18 6.98 0.07
C ASP A 52 -1.23 5.94 -0.35
N PHE A 53 -1.31 5.68 -1.66
CA PHE A 53 -2.08 4.56 -2.22
C PHE A 53 -1.47 4.12 -3.56
N PHE A 54 -2.06 3.09 -4.17
CA PHE A 54 -1.63 2.57 -5.46
C PHE A 54 -2.79 2.46 -6.44
N ILE A 55 -2.44 2.48 -7.73
CA ILE A 55 -3.35 2.21 -8.84
C ILE A 55 -2.76 1.04 -9.62
N GLU A 56 -3.54 -0.01 -9.82
CA GLU A 56 -3.22 -1.05 -10.78
C GLU A 56 -3.76 -0.61 -12.14
N TRP A 57 -2.89 -0.58 -13.16
CA TRP A 57 -3.22 -0.03 -14.48
C TRP A 57 -2.97 -1.09 -15.55
N ARG A 58 -4.06 -1.58 -16.17
CA ARG A 58 -4.08 -2.68 -17.14
C ARG A 58 -4.92 -2.31 -18.37
N PRO A 59 -4.47 -1.33 -19.18
CA PRO A 59 -5.29 -0.76 -20.25
C PRO A 59 -5.59 -1.76 -21.37
N ASP A 60 -4.73 -2.77 -21.54
CA ASP A 60 -4.84 -3.80 -22.58
C ASP A 60 -5.70 -5.00 -22.13
N GLU A 61 -6.15 -5.01 -20.88
CA GLU A 61 -6.98 -6.08 -20.31
C GLU A 61 -8.37 -5.52 -19.99
N ASP A 62 -9.42 -6.10 -20.59
CA ASP A 62 -10.80 -5.69 -20.32
C ASP A 62 -11.52 -6.74 -19.47
N PHE A 63 -10.89 -7.09 -18.35
CA PHE A 63 -11.36 -8.15 -17.45
C PHE A 63 -11.57 -7.62 -16.03
N ASP A 64 -12.81 -7.77 -15.54
CA ASP A 64 -13.20 -7.50 -14.16
C ASP A 64 -13.05 -8.76 -13.30
N CYS A 65 -12.38 -8.63 -12.15
CA CYS A 65 -12.17 -9.73 -11.22
C CYS A 65 -13.32 -9.95 -10.23
N TYR A 66 -14.43 -9.21 -10.38
CA TYR A 66 -15.65 -9.30 -9.58
C TYR A 66 -16.90 -9.42 -10.47
N TYR A 67 -17.92 -10.14 -9.99
CA TYR A 67 -19.24 -10.18 -10.64
C TYR A 67 -20.15 -9.05 -10.14
N GLU A 68 -21.09 -8.61 -10.99
CA GLU A 68 -22.31 -7.97 -10.48
C GLU A 68 -23.14 -9.04 -9.75
N ALA A 69 -23.56 -8.74 -8.52
CA ALA A 69 -24.24 -9.67 -7.61
C ALA A 69 -25.59 -10.22 -8.12
N SER A 70 -26.06 -9.76 -9.29
CA SER A 70 -27.40 -10.05 -9.82
C SER A 70 -27.59 -11.48 -10.35
N VAL A 71 -26.52 -12.27 -10.54
CA VAL A 71 -26.63 -13.55 -11.27
C VAL A 71 -26.53 -14.80 -10.36
N ASN A 72 -25.80 -14.79 -9.24
CA ASN A 72 -25.49 -16.06 -8.53
C ASN A 72 -25.18 -15.96 -7.02
N ASP A 73 -25.50 -14.86 -6.32
CA ASP A 73 -25.13 -14.63 -4.89
C ASP A 73 -23.61 -14.74 -4.59
N ARG A 74 -22.76 -14.86 -5.62
CA ARG A 74 -21.30 -14.95 -5.50
C ARG A 74 -20.67 -13.69 -6.07
N ILE A 75 -19.97 -12.96 -5.20
CA ILE A 75 -19.24 -11.74 -5.56
C ILE A 75 -17.86 -12.09 -6.16
N LEU A 76 -17.32 -13.27 -5.85
CA LEU A 76 -15.99 -13.70 -6.26
C LEU A 76 -16.07 -14.84 -7.27
N ASP A 77 -15.37 -14.68 -8.40
CA ASP A 77 -15.06 -15.79 -9.30
C ASP A 77 -13.83 -16.53 -8.80
N ASP A 78 -14.03 -17.65 -8.10
CA ASP A 78 -12.93 -18.53 -7.72
C ASP A 78 -12.61 -19.58 -8.81
N SER A 79 -13.36 -19.61 -9.91
CA SER A 79 -13.12 -20.49 -11.05
C SER A 79 -12.20 -19.87 -12.11
N CYS A 80 -12.10 -18.53 -12.12
CA CYS A 80 -11.16 -17.80 -12.97
C CYS A 80 -9.83 -17.58 -12.24
N GLU A 81 -8.81 -18.35 -12.66
CA GLU A 81 -7.44 -18.23 -12.13
C GLU A 81 -6.87 -16.81 -12.28
N GLN A 82 -7.17 -16.13 -13.39
CA GLN A 82 -6.73 -14.75 -13.61
C GLN A 82 -7.36 -13.79 -12.59
N ALA A 83 -8.65 -13.96 -12.29
CA ALA A 83 -9.34 -13.17 -11.27
C ALA A 83 -8.74 -13.40 -9.89
N PHE A 84 -8.48 -14.66 -9.54
CA PHE A 84 -7.84 -15.04 -8.28
C PHE A 84 -6.46 -14.39 -8.13
N GLN A 85 -5.61 -14.49 -9.16
CA GLN A 85 -4.28 -13.88 -9.16
C GLN A 85 -4.33 -12.36 -9.04
N MET A 86 -5.24 -11.70 -9.77
CA MET A 86 -5.41 -10.25 -9.70
C MET A 86 -5.85 -9.76 -8.32
N ARG A 87 -6.85 -10.41 -7.72
CA ARG A 87 -7.26 -10.13 -6.33
C ARG A 87 -6.11 -10.37 -5.36
N GLY A 88 -5.34 -11.44 -5.55
CA GLY A 88 -4.15 -11.77 -4.76
C GLY A 88 -3.07 -10.67 -4.81
N ARG A 89 -2.79 -10.12 -6.00
CA ARG A 89 -1.87 -8.99 -6.18
C ARG A 89 -2.35 -7.74 -5.44
N MET A 90 -3.61 -7.36 -5.64
CA MET A 90 -4.22 -6.20 -4.97
C MET A 90 -4.15 -6.32 -3.44
N PHE A 91 -4.50 -7.50 -2.91
CA PHE A 91 -4.39 -7.77 -1.48
C PHE A 91 -2.96 -7.69 -0.97
N THR A 92 -2.01 -8.24 -1.73
CA THR A 92 -0.59 -8.24 -1.35
C THR A 92 -0.02 -6.82 -1.30
N TYR A 93 -0.39 -5.94 -2.24
CA TYR A 93 0.03 -4.54 -2.23
C TYR A 93 -0.59 -3.77 -1.05
N ALA A 94 -1.88 -4.00 -0.76
CA ALA A 94 -2.54 -3.39 0.39
C ALA A 94 -1.92 -3.85 1.73
N ALA A 95 -1.66 -5.16 1.88
CA ALA A 95 -0.99 -5.72 3.04
C ALA A 95 0.42 -5.13 3.21
N GLN A 96 1.20 -5.06 2.13
CA GLN A 96 2.54 -4.47 2.15
C GLN A 96 2.53 -3.00 2.60
N LEU A 97 1.53 -2.21 2.19
CA LEU A 97 1.35 -0.84 2.66
C LEU A 97 1.03 -0.77 4.15
N MET A 98 0.11 -1.61 4.63
CA MET A 98 -0.26 -1.66 6.05
C MET A 98 0.88 -2.18 6.94
N ASP A 99 1.75 -3.05 6.41
CA ASP A 99 2.93 -3.53 7.11
C ASP A 99 4.02 -2.44 7.22
N CYS A 100 4.18 -1.63 6.18
CA CYS A 100 5.15 -0.53 6.16
C CYS A 100 4.66 0.74 6.86
N GLN A 101 3.36 0.91 7.02
CA GLN A 101 2.74 2.11 7.56
C GLN A 101 1.60 1.76 8.50
N HIS A 102 1.60 2.35 9.69
CA HIS A 102 0.49 2.19 10.63
C HIS A 102 -0.80 2.79 10.06
N ARG A 103 -1.64 1.92 9.50
CA ARG A 103 -2.90 2.26 8.86
C ARG A 103 -4.05 1.39 9.38
N LEU A 104 -5.19 2.02 9.55
CA LEU A 104 -6.48 1.38 9.83
C LEU A 104 -7.16 0.88 8.56
N PHE A 105 -6.88 1.51 7.42
CA PHE A 105 -7.33 1.08 6.10
C PHE A 105 -6.47 1.70 4.98
N VAL A 106 -6.55 1.14 3.78
CA VAL A 106 -5.84 1.59 2.58
C VAL A 106 -6.81 1.70 1.42
N PHE A 107 -6.77 2.82 0.70
CA PHE A 107 -7.47 2.93 -0.58
C PHE A 107 -6.61 2.38 -1.71
N ALA A 108 -7.23 1.88 -2.77
CA ALA A 108 -6.56 1.57 -4.03
C ALA A 108 -7.53 1.74 -5.21
N VAL A 109 -6.99 1.78 -6.42
CA VAL A 109 -7.78 1.82 -7.65
C VAL A 109 -7.30 0.69 -8.57
N ASP A 110 -8.22 -0.05 -9.17
CA ASP A 110 -7.91 -0.94 -10.30
C ASP A 110 -8.52 -0.30 -11.54
N MET A 111 -7.70 -0.10 -12.57
CA MET A 111 -8.10 0.48 -13.85
C MET A 111 -7.74 -0.50 -14.96
N PHE A 112 -8.73 -0.92 -15.74
CA PHE A 112 -8.58 -1.95 -16.75
C PHE A 112 -9.51 -1.66 -17.93
N GLY A 113 -9.00 -1.79 -19.15
CA GLY A 113 -9.74 -1.41 -20.36
C GLY A 113 -10.37 -0.02 -20.23
N SER A 114 -11.71 0.04 -20.33
CA SER A 114 -12.51 1.27 -20.16
C SER A 114 -13.11 1.46 -18.77
N TYR A 115 -12.77 0.58 -17.83
CA TYR A 115 -13.40 0.47 -16.52
C TYR A 115 -12.44 0.66 -15.35
N ALA A 116 -13.00 0.99 -14.19
CA ALA A 116 -12.27 1.09 -12.94
C ALA A 116 -13.10 0.58 -11.76
N ARG A 117 -12.42 0.14 -10.72
CA ARG A 117 -12.99 -0.12 -9.39
C ARG A 117 -12.18 0.60 -8.32
N LEU A 118 -12.90 1.15 -7.34
CA LEU A 118 -12.31 1.75 -6.14
C LEU A 118 -12.32 0.71 -5.02
N TYR A 119 -11.21 0.62 -4.29
CA TYR A 119 -11.04 -0.30 -3.18
C TYR A 119 -10.80 0.46 -1.90
N ARG A 120 -11.35 -0.07 -0.81
CA ARG A 120 -10.95 0.21 0.55
C ARG A 120 -10.64 -1.11 1.23
N PHE A 121 -9.36 -1.33 1.51
CA PHE A 121 -8.87 -2.46 2.28
C PHE A 121 -8.86 -2.09 3.76
N ASP A 122 -9.60 -2.83 4.56
CA ASP A 122 -9.49 -2.82 6.02
C ASP A 122 -8.77 -4.12 6.45
N PRO A 123 -8.12 -4.19 7.62
CA PRO A 123 -7.38 -5.38 8.06
C PRO A 123 -8.19 -6.69 8.09
N SER A 124 -9.52 -6.62 8.14
CA SER A 124 -10.41 -7.78 8.22
C SER A 124 -11.38 -7.91 7.03
N CYS A 125 -11.42 -6.95 6.11
CA CYS A 125 -12.34 -6.98 4.98
C CYS A 125 -11.91 -6.05 3.85
N ILE A 126 -12.59 -6.16 2.71
CA ILE A 126 -12.37 -5.29 1.56
C ILE A 126 -13.74 -4.78 1.12
N VAL A 127 -13.85 -3.48 0.91
CA VAL A 127 -14.99 -2.85 0.24
C VAL A 127 -14.57 -2.48 -1.16
N VAL A 128 -15.35 -2.90 -2.15
CA VAL A 128 -15.10 -2.65 -3.57
C VAL A 128 -16.31 -1.90 -4.13
N SER A 129 -16.08 -0.84 -4.91
CA SER A 129 -17.16 -0.12 -5.58
C SER A 129 -17.80 -0.98 -6.68
N ASP A 130 -18.99 -0.57 -7.12
CA ASP A 130 -19.51 -0.98 -8.43
C ASP A 130 -18.54 -0.59 -9.55
N LEU A 131 -18.72 -1.21 -10.72
CA LEU A 131 -17.89 -0.99 -11.90
C LEU A 131 -18.09 0.44 -12.45
N ILE A 132 -16.99 1.16 -12.69
CA ILE A 132 -17.01 2.54 -13.18
C ILE A 132 -16.54 2.57 -14.63
N GLU A 133 -17.41 2.96 -15.58
CA GLU A 133 -17.04 3.22 -16.98
C GLU A 133 -16.34 4.58 -17.15
N TYR A 134 -15.09 4.69 -16.69
CA TYR A 134 -14.39 5.98 -16.56
C TYR A 134 -14.08 6.67 -17.90
N GLN A 135 -13.99 5.93 -19.02
CA GLN A 135 -13.79 6.55 -20.33
C GLN A 135 -15.07 7.24 -20.85
N ARG A 136 -16.24 6.70 -20.50
CA ARG A 136 -17.55 7.27 -20.89
C ARG A 136 -17.97 8.37 -19.94
N ASP A 137 -17.85 8.13 -18.63
CA ASP A 137 -18.17 9.10 -17.58
C ASP A 137 -17.09 9.10 -16.49
N PRO A 138 -16.08 9.97 -16.58
CA PRO A 138 -14.97 10.01 -15.62
C PRO A 138 -15.36 10.63 -14.28
N GLN A 139 -16.58 11.17 -14.13
CA GLN A 139 -16.94 12.01 -12.98
C GLN A 139 -16.72 11.34 -11.63
N LEU A 140 -17.01 10.04 -11.49
CA LEU A 140 -16.81 9.31 -10.24
C LEU A 140 -15.32 9.21 -9.87
N LEU A 141 -14.48 8.93 -10.88
CA LEU A 141 -13.05 8.80 -10.68
C LEU A 141 -12.39 10.17 -10.42
N ASP A 142 -12.79 11.20 -11.15
CA ASP A 142 -12.37 12.59 -10.93
C ASP A 142 -12.72 13.05 -9.51
N GLN A 143 -13.95 12.76 -9.07
CA GLN A 143 -14.40 13.08 -7.71
C GLN A 143 -13.62 12.30 -6.66
N PHE A 144 -13.29 11.03 -6.91
CA PHE A 144 -12.46 10.25 -5.99
C PHE A 144 -11.10 10.92 -5.80
N PHE A 145 -10.37 11.23 -6.89
CA PHE A 145 -9.06 11.86 -6.79
C PHE A 145 -9.11 13.24 -6.14
N ALA A 146 -10.08 14.08 -6.53
CA ALA A 146 -10.24 15.41 -5.95
C ALA A 146 -10.56 15.35 -4.45
N ARG A 147 -11.47 14.46 -4.03
CA ARG A 147 -11.84 14.30 -2.62
C ARG A 147 -10.68 13.69 -1.83
N TYR A 148 -10.03 12.67 -2.36
CA TYR A 148 -8.86 12.04 -1.73
C TYR A 148 -7.75 13.06 -1.49
N SER A 149 -7.51 13.96 -2.45
CA SER A 149 -6.55 15.08 -2.32
C SER A 149 -6.86 16.01 -1.16
N ALA A 150 -8.14 16.18 -0.82
CA ALA A 150 -8.62 17.01 0.27
C ALA A 150 -8.70 16.28 1.63
N LEU A 151 -8.55 14.95 1.68
CA LEU A 151 -8.63 14.19 2.93
C LEU A 151 -7.42 14.42 3.82
N SER A 152 -7.68 14.55 5.13
CA SER A 152 -6.63 14.48 6.15
C SER A 152 -5.99 13.09 6.21
N ARG A 153 -4.80 12.98 6.82
CA ARG A 153 -4.11 11.67 6.99
C ARG A 153 -5.01 10.63 7.66
N VAL A 154 -5.76 11.01 8.69
CA VAL A 154 -6.69 10.09 9.39
C VAL A 154 -7.77 9.59 8.45
N GLN A 155 -8.36 10.47 7.64
CA GLN A 155 -9.37 10.08 6.65
C GLN A 155 -8.80 9.26 5.49
N ARG A 156 -7.48 9.34 5.23
CA ARG A 156 -6.76 8.46 4.30
C ARG A 156 -6.36 7.11 4.93
N GLY A 157 -6.69 6.90 6.20
CA GLY A 157 -6.53 5.62 6.90
C GLY A 157 -5.30 5.53 7.77
N TYR A 158 -4.51 6.60 7.96
CA TYR A 158 -3.42 6.58 8.94
C TYR A 158 -3.96 6.49 10.37
N ASP A 159 -3.36 5.63 11.19
CA ASP A 159 -3.73 5.49 12.60
C ASP A 159 -3.25 6.72 13.41
N PRO A 160 -4.17 7.55 13.95
CA PRO A 160 -3.78 8.72 14.73
C PRO A 160 -3.23 8.38 16.12
N THR A 161 -3.40 7.14 16.59
CA THR A 161 -2.92 6.70 17.90
C THR A 161 -1.44 6.36 17.88
N VAL A 162 -0.86 6.15 16.71
CA VAL A 162 0.56 5.85 16.56
C VAL A 162 1.38 7.12 16.51
N THR A 163 2.32 7.22 17.45
CA THR A 163 3.28 8.32 17.53
C THR A 163 4.72 7.79 17.48
N PRO A 164 5.68 8.59 17.01
CA PRO A 164 7.10 8.24 17.12
C PRO A 164 7.49 7.98 18.59
N ALA A 165 8.23 6.90 18.83
CA ALA A 165 8.72 6.59 20.17
C ALA A 165 9.59 7.72 20.73
N THR A 166 9.36 8.04 22.01
CA THR A 166 10.19 8.95 22.80
C THR A 166 11.60 8.39 23.01
N ASN A 167 12.55 9.23 23.40
CA ASN A 167 13.90 8.77 23.69
C ASN A 167 13.94 7.80 24.88
N ALA A 168 13.10 8.00 25.89
CA ALA A 168 13.00 7.11 27.05
C ALA A 168 12.50 5.71 26.63
N GLU A 169 11.44 5.65 25.81
CA GLU A 169 10.91 4.40 25.27
C GLU A 169 11.92 3.67 24.40
N LYS A 170 12.68 4.40 23.56
CA LYS A 170 13.76 3.81 22.74
C LYS A 170 14.85 3.18 23.62
N VAL A 171 15.28 3.88 24.68
CA VAL A 171 16.29 3.35 25.61
C VAL A 171 15.78 2.09 26.31
N LEU A 172 14.54 2.12 26.80
CA LEU A 172 13.89 0.99 27.47
C LEU A 172 13.76 -0.22 26.52
N PHE A 173 13.28 0.01 25.29
CA PHE A 173 13.17 -1.01 24.25
C PHE A 173 14.52 -1.70 24.01
N TRP A 174 15.59 -0.93 23.78
CA TRP A 174 16.90 -1.50 23.52
C TRP A 174 17.52 -2.20 24.72
N ALA A 175 17.19 -1.78 25.94
CA ALA A 175 17.59 -2.50 27.16
C ALA A 175 16.96 -3.90 27.18
N HIS A 176 15.64 -4.00 26.95
CA HIS A 176 14.93 -5.28 26.92
C HIS A 176 15.31 -6.16 25.73
N VAL A 177 15.54 -5.58 24.55
CA VAL A 177 16.03 -6.35 23.37
C VAL A 177 17.38 -6.98 23.65
N LYS A 178 18.31 -6.24 24.28
CA LYS A 178 19.62 -6.79 24.67
C LYS A 178 19.46 -7.95 25.66
N GLU A 179 18.65 -7.78 26.70
CA GLU A 179 18.38 -8.82 27.68
C GLU A 179 17.78 -10.09 27.03
N TYR A 180 16.78 -9.91 26.17
CA TYR A 180 16.17 -11.00 25.41
C TYR A 180 17.20 -11.78 24.58
N LEU A 181 18.09 -11.09 23.89
CA LEU A 181 19.08 -11.72 23.02
C LEU A 181 20.14 -12.49 23.81
N GLU A 182 20.58 -11.97 24.94
CA GLU A 182 21.50 -12.71 25.82
C GLU A 182 20.85 -13.97 26.38
N ARG A 183 19.56 -13.91 26.76
CA ARG A 183 18.79 -15.10 27.15
C ARG A 183 18.66 -16.09 26.00
N ALA A 184 18.29 -15.61 24.81
CA ALA A 184 18.09 -16.45 23.63
C ALA A 184 19.37 -17.22 23.24
N LYS A 185 20.53 -16.57 23.31
CA LYS A 185 21.84 -17.23 23.11
C LYS A 185 22.10 -18.32 24.15
N LYS A 186 21.85 -18.03 25.44
CA LYS A 186 22.08 -18.97 26.54
C LYS A 186 21.19 -20.21 26.42
N GLU A 187 19.96 -20.03 25.97
CA GLU A 187 18.94 -21.08 25.84
C GLU A 187 18.94 -21.75 24.45
N ASN A 188 19.87 -21.36 23.57
CA ASN A 188 19.96 -21.83 22.19
C ASN A 188 18.62 -21.70 21.40
N LEU A 189 17.87 -20.64 21.69
CA LEU A 189 16.61 -20.31 21.02
C LEU A 189 16.88 -19.81 19.60
N ARG A 190 16.05 -20.25 18.65
CA ARG A 190 16.12 -19.77 17.26
C ARG A 190 15.64 -18.31 17.21
N THR A 191 16.54 -17.36 17.05
CA THR A 191 16.18 -15.95 16.85
C THR A 191 15.83 -15.71 15.37
N HIS A 192 14.82 -14.88 15.09
CA HIS A 192 14.50 -14.47 13.72
C HIS A 192 15.71 -13.73 13.11
N PRO A 193 16.08 -13.97 11.84
CA PRO A 193 17.26 -13.35 11.21
C PRO A 193 17.24 -11.81 11.21
N ASP A 194 16.09 -11.17 11.39
CA ASP A 194 15.96 -9.70 11.49
C ASP A 194 16.18 -9.16 12.91
N VAL A 195 16.29 -10.02 13.93
CA VAL A 195 16.67 -9.61 15.29
C VAL A 195 18.20 -9.59 15.39
N VAL A 196 18.82 -8.77 14.56
CA VAL A 196 20.24 -8.42 14.70
C VAL A 196 20.29 -7.11 15.45
N VAL A 197 20.97 -7.10 16.61
CA VAL A 197 21.41 -5.84 17.24
C VAL A 197 22.32 -5.17 16.24
N GLY A 198 21.76 -4.22 15.49
CA GLY A 198 22.46 -3.55 14.41
C GLY A 198 23.73 -2.91 14.95
N LYS A 199 24.89 -3.36 14.44
CA LYS A 199 26.01 -2.44 14.29
C LYS A 199 25.68 -1.56 13.09
N ASP A 200 25.12 -0.39 13.39
CA ASP A 200 25.35 0.87 12.66
C ASP A 200 24.58 1.20 11.37
N GLU A 201 23.61 0.40 10.89
CA GLU A 201 22.85 0.76 9.67
C GLU A 201 21.43 1.31 9.89
N TYR A 202 20.69 0.84 10.90
CA TYR A 202 19.30 1.30 11.15
C TYR A 202 19.18 2.71 11.76
N SER A 203 20.26 3.26 12.32
CA SER A 203 20.26 4.61 12.89
C SER A 203 20.34 5.73 11.84
N LYS A 204 20.64 5.40 10.57
CA LYS A 204 20.81 6.38 9.49
C LYS A 204 19.52 6.66 8.71
N SER A 205 18.59 5.71 8.61
CA SER A 205 17.36 5.85 7.80
C SER A 205 16.20 6.54 8.52
N LEU A 206 16.17 6.56 9.86
CA LEU A 206 15.10 7.19 10.65
C LEU A 206 15.36 8.64 11.05
N ARG A 207 16.23 9.35 10.33
CA ARG A 207 16.25 10.83 10.38
C ARG A 207 15.04 11.37 9.63
N CYS A 208 13.86 11.26 10.24
CA CYS A 208 12.88 12.34 10.14
C CYS A 208 13.56 13.57 10.76
N LYS A 209 14.24 14.35 9.92
CA LYS A 209 14.59 15.72 10.28
C LYS A 209 13.27 16.52 10.35
N PRO A 210 13.18 17.47 11.29
CA PRO A 210 11.98 18.28 11.48
C PRO A 210 11.54 19.00 10.20
#